data_AF-A0A3B0QN36-F1
#
_entry.id   AF-A0A3B0QN36-F1
#
_cell.length_a   1.000
_cell.length_b   1.000
_cell.length_c   1.000
_cell.angle_alpha   90.00
_cell.angle_beta   90.00
_cell.angle_gamma   90.00
#
_symmetry.space_group_name_H-M   'P 1'
#
loop_
_entity.id
_entity.type
_entity.pdbx_description
1 polymer ?
#
loop_
_entity_poly.entity_id
_entity_poly.type
_entity_poly.pdbx_seq_one_letter_code
_entity_poly.pdbx_strand_id
1 'polypeptide(L)'
;MINSDVYDYRKPVLTLIRSIIAINKFSRVTNINKFNDNEISKLWYKHLYLNANDYLEFVMNCINNLKKLMPKNYGIKIKTEAMKTYGQQLIEPKILPNENEMNSQFYMITPKLLSWALFVFDENFDKIEMNKFRIKFENYADYYGLKLNECFVSKCIQIDNINDVDAIYHNLKLKNIDFVIFGISRGAKINNIMLYDLIKYYGNTIHGLINQVFCTKSISGSPIENNFNLDDHDSTNRIKNSYFDNFLLKLCLKIKGQPNIIHPDHWQMVLPYDVNMKTMLIGINDLIRNYREEKLIFNTIIGTCDKIFTRYISITKISQQYDEQLYESMFNELMEIYYKKNKYYPDIIIMFQKFPIFDCKKILESNTSLNKIKLTVINVDKNSSSYFFPLKNDINYDNRILVDNFLCYNSSLKEFFINIKMPCKSNDEQMSDNSEYFLKSCLYTVIYDDCNFNDENIQEFCYTMCNYYCKRFECNLIPVPLEFADHFNHDGESRFNAFKIINHSKIDKDDYLDTIDKIIEYFNENLKLHKNLEYSLF
;
A
#
# COMPACT_ATOMS: atom_id res chain seq x y z
N MET A 1 -26.64 -29.25 -20.99
CA MET A 1 -26.28 -30.15 -19.88
C MET A 1 -24.95 -30.81 -20.22
N ILE A 2 -23.84 -30.21 -19.81
CA ILE A 2 -22.49 -30.79 -19.87
C ILE A 2 -21.85 -30.46 -18.52
N ASN A 3 -21.31 -31.50 -17.89
CA ASN A 3 -20.95 -31.57 -16.47
C ASN A 3 -19.92 -30.52 -16.04
N SER A 4 -20.22 -29.88 -14.92
CA SER A 4 -19.32 -29.12 -14.07
C SER A 4 -18.49 -30.09 -13.21
N ASP A 5 -17.38 -30.57 -13.72
CA ASP A 5 -16.37 -31.22 -12.88
C ASP A 5 -15.49 -30.12 -12.24
N VAL A 6 -15.95 -29.63 -11.09
CA VAL A 6 -15.15 -28.84 -10.16
C VAL A 6 -14.09 -29.77 -9.60
N TYR A 7 -12.89 -29.76 -10.19
CA TYR A 7 -11.77 -30.54 -9.69
C TYR A 7 -11.25 -29.93 -8.38
N ASP A 8 -11.55 -30.57 -7.25
CA ASP A 8 -10.94 -30.29 -5.95
C ASP A 8 -9.50 -30.86 -5.93
N TYR A 9 -8.54 -30.07 -6.42
CA TYR A 9 -7.10 -30.38 -6.32
C TYR A 9 -6.49 -29.87 -5.01
N ARG A 10 -7.10 -30.18 -3.86
CA ARG A 10 -6.43 -30.01 -2.57
C ARG A 10 -5.51 -31.19 -2.29
N LYS A 11 -4.29 -31.15 -2.88
CA LYS A 11 -3.16 -31.86 -2.27
C LYS A 11 -3.03 -31.35 -0.83
N PRO A 12 -2.84 -32.21 0.18
CA PRO A 12 -2.67 -31.74 1.55
C PRO A 12 -1.35 -30.95 1.64
N VAL A 13 -1.45 -29.62 1.57
CA VAL A 13 -0.35 -28.71 1.86
C VAL A 13 -0.33 -28.53 3.37
N LEU A 14 0.73 -29.02 4.02
CA LEU A 14 0.96 -28.74 5.42
C LEU A 14 1.36 -27.26 5.54
N THR A 15 0.36 -26.41 5.75
CA THR A 15 0.56 -24.97 5.88
C THR A 15 0.98 -24.69 7.31
N LEU A 16 2.26 -24.38 7.53
CA LEU A 16 2.74 -23.88 8.83
C LEU A 16 2.29 -22.42 8.97
N ILE A 17 1.07 -22.22 9.46
CA ILE A 17 0.60 -20.88 9.80
C ILE A 17 1.37 -20.41 11.03
N ARG A 18 2.11 -19.30 10.92
CA ARG A 18 2.61 -18.56 12.09
C ARG A 18 1.40 -18.02 12.87
N SER A 19 0.87 -18.79 13.79
CA SER A 19 -0.14 -18.36 14.76
C SER A 19 0.43 -18.60 16.15
N ILE A 20 0.77 -17.52 16.87
CA ILE A 20 1.17 -17.62 18.27
C ILE A 20 -0.09 -17.54 19.12
N ILE A 21 -0.31 -18.59 19.91
CA ILE A 21 -1.40 -18.68 20.89
C ILE A 21 -0.81 -18.36 22.26
N ALA A 22 -1.32 -17.34 22.94
CA ALA A 22 -1.01 -17.12 24.35
C ALA A 22 -1.86 -18.09 25.16
N ILE A 23 -1.18 -19.03 25.80
CA ILE A 23 -1.78 -19.96 26.76
C ILE A 23 -1.54 -19.34 28.14
N ASN A 24 -2.57 -18.76 28.73
CA ASN A 24 -2.45 -18.31 30.12
C ASN A 24 -2.36 -19.51 31.08
N LYS A 25 -2.06 -19.27 32.36
CA LYS A 25 -2.02 -20.30 33.42
C LYS A 25 -3.31 -21.12 33.60
N PHE A 26 -4.37 -20.79 32.86
CA PHE A 26 -5.66 -21.48 32.85
C PHE A 26 -5.96 -22.16 31.49
N SER A 27 -4.95 -22.34 30.64
CA SER A 27 -5.06 -23.01 29.34
C SER A 27 -6.04 -22.36 28.36
N ARG A 28 -6.37 -21.08 28.53
CA ARG A 28 -7.24 -20.35 27.60
C ARG A 28 -6.42 -19.79 26.44
N VAL A 29 -6.79 -20.20 25.23
CA VAL A 29 -6.33 -19.62 23.97
C VAL A 29 -6.83 -18.19 23.91
N THR A 30 -5.93 -17.22 24.02
CA THR A 30 -6.30 -15.79 23.93
C THR A 30 -5.63 -15.19 22.70
N ASN A 31 -6.38 -14.43 21.90
CA ASN A 31 -5.80 -13.64 20.82
C ASN A 31 -4.90 -12.56 21.42
N ILE A 32 -3.61 -12.56 21.08
CA ILE A 32 -2.67 -11.62 21.69
C ILE A 32 -2.93 -10.18 21.30
N ASN A 33 -3.62 -9.91 20.20
CA ASN A 33 -3.98 -8.54 19.83
C ASN A 33 -4.86 -7.84 20.90
N LYS A 34 -5.33 -8.57 21.93
CA LYS A 34 -5.99 -8.03 23.12
C LYS A 34 -5.04 -7.53 24.21
N PHE A 35 -3.74 -7.84 24.14
CA PHE A 35 -2.73 -7.32 25.07
C PHE A 35 -2.18 -6.00 24.50
N ASN A 36 -2.63 -4.87 25.05
CA ASN A 36 -2.14 -3.53 24.73
C ASN A 36 -0.75 -3.22 25.32
N ASP A 37 0.03 -4.24 25.68
CA ASP A 37 1.30 -4.05 26.37
C ASP A 37 2.45 -3.98 25.36
N ASN A 38 3.12 -2.83 25.33
CA ASN A 38 4.30 -2.60 24.49
C ASN A 38 5.43 -3.58 24.83
N GLU A 39 5.52 -4.07 26.07
CA GLU A 39 6.54 -5.06 26.46
C GLU A 39 6.28 -6.43 25.85
N ILE A 40 5.00 -6.86 25.81
CA ILE A 40 4.60 -8.10 25.15
C ILE A 40 4.90 -7.97 23.66
N SER A 41 4.50 -6.86 23.01
CA SER A 41 4.79 -6.62 21.60
C SER A 41 6.30 -6.60 21.29
N LYS A 42 7.14 -6.07 22.20
CA LYS A 42 8.61 -6.10 22.06
C LYS A 42 9.19 -7.51 22.19
N LEU A 43 8.77 -8.27 23.21
CA LEU A 43 9.14 -9.68 23.37
C LEU A 43 8.70 -10.51 22.15
N TRP A 44 7.54 -10.20 21.59
CA TRP A 44 7.00 -10.80 20.38
C TRP A 44 7.88 -10.58 19.17
N TYR A 45 8.24 -9.32 18.90
CA TYR A 45 9.11 -8.98 17.80
C TYR A 45 10.48 -9.65 17.94
N LYS A 46 11.03 -9.71 19.16
CA LYS A 46 12.30 -10.41 19.43
C LYS A 46 12.28 -11.91 19.08
N HIS A 47 11.13 -12.57 19.19
CA HIS A 47 11.00 -14.00 18.88
C HIS A 47 10.49 -14.30 17.47
N LEU A 48 9.84 -13.33 16.80
CA LEU A 48 9.27 -13.49 15.45
C LEU A 48 10.22 -13.06 14.33
N TYR A 49 11.12 -12.11 14.62
CA TYR A 49 12.17 -11.66 13.70
C TYR A 49 13.40 -12.54 13.86
N LEU A 50 13.30 -13.75 13.33
CA LEU A 50 14.45 -14.60 13.06
C LEU A 50 15.12 -14.12 11.77
N ASN A 51 16.46 -14.11 11.73
CA ASN A 51 17.17 -13.96 10.46
C ASN A 51 16.87 -15.17 9.55
N ALA A 52 17.25 -15.09 8.28
CA ALA A 52 16.92 -16.13 7.30
C ALA A 52 17.45 -17.52 7.70
N ASN A 53 18.66 -17.59 8.25
CA ASN A 53 19.30 -18.84 8.68
C ASN A 53 18.61 -19.44 9.91
N ASP A 54 18.35 -18.62 10.94
CA ASP A 54 17.64 -19.02 12.15
C ASP A 54 16.22 -19.50 11.82
N TYR A 55 15.54 -18.85 10.86
CA TYR A 55 14.22 -19.27 10.43
C TYR A 55 14.25 -20.59 9.67
N LEU A 56 15.24 -20.79 8.78
CA LEU A 56 15.45 -22.06 8.10
C LEU A 56 15.72 -23.19 9.10
N GLU A 57 16.59 -22.95 10.09
CA GLU A 57 16.88 -23.92 11.15
C GLU A 57 15.61 -24.26 11.95
N PHE A 58 14.82 -23.26 12.33
CA PHE A 58 13.54 -23.44 13.00
C PHE A 58 12.59 -24.33 12.18
N VAL A 59 12.40 -24.04 10.89
CA VAL A 59 11.53 -24.82 10.00
C VAL A 59 12.03 -26.27 9.87
N MET A 60 13.34 -26.47 9.72
CA MET A 60 13.95 -27.79 9.60
C MET A 60 13.79 -28.60 10.90
N ASN A 61 13.90 -27.96 12.06
CA ASN A 61 13.62 -28.58 13.35
C ASN A 61 12.14 -28.98 13.48
N CYS A 62 11.20 -28.15 13.04
CA CYS A 62 9.78 -28.49 12.97
C CYS A 62 9.52 -29.71 12.08
N ILE A 63 10.09 -29.75 10.87
CA ILE A 63 9.95 -30.88 9.93
C ILE A 63 10.51 -32.17 10.55
N ASN A 64 11.67 -32.11 11.19
CA ASN A 64 12.28 -33.25 11.86
C ASN A 64 11.41 -33.79 13.00
N ASN A 65 10.79 -32.91 13.79
CA ASN A 65 9.87 -33.31 14.84
C ASN A 65 8.57 -33.92 14.28
N LEU A 66 8.00 -33.34 13.22
CA LEU A 66 6.84 -33.90 12.53
C LEU A 66 7.11 -35.31 11.99
N LYS A 67 8.29 -35.53 11.40
CA LYS A 67 8.71 -36.85 10.90
C LYS A 67 8.79 -37.90 12.02
N LYS A 68 9.19 -37.52 13.24
CA LYS A 68 9.20 -38.44 14.40
C LYS A 68 7.79 -38.82 14.86
N LEU A 69 6.82 -37.90 14.71
CA LEU A 69 5.43 -38.08 15.13
C LEU A 69 4.57 -38.79 14.07
N MET A 70 4.97 -38.78 12.81
CA MET A 70 4.24 -39.42 11.70
C MET A 70 4.24 -40.95 11.84
N PRO A 71 3.06 -41.60 11.94
CA PRO A 71 3.00 -43.06 12.02
C PRO A 71 3.53 -43.70 10.74
N LYS A 72 4.44 -44.68 10.89
CA LYS A 72 5.09 -45.39 9.78
C LYS A 72 4.11 -46.05 8.79
N ASN A 73 2.87 -46.26 9.23
CA ASN A 73 1.85 -47.03 8.56
C ASN A 73 1.14 -46.24 7.44
N TYR A 74 1.32 -44.91 7.37
CA TYR A 74 0.69 -44.08 6.32
C TYR A 74 1.41 -44.12 4.98
N GLY A 75 2.61 -44.73 4.89
CA GLY A 75 3.38 -44.81 3.64
C GLY A 75 3.91 -43.47 3.12
N ILE A 76 3.70 -42.37 3.84
CA ILE A 76 4.16 -41.02 3.45
C ILE A 76 5.65 -40.88 3.77
N LYS A 77 6.45 -40.52 2.76
CA LYS A 77 7.88 -40.20 2.93
C LYS A 77 8.08 -38.69 2.91
N ILE A 78 8.32 -38.10 4.09
CA ILE A 78 8.68 -36.69 4.21
C ILE A 78 10.18 -36.53 3.98
N LYS A 79 10.55 -35.75 2.96
CA LYS A 79 11.93 -35.28 2.79
C LYS A 79 12.22 -34.19 3.84
N THR A 80 13.35 -34.31 4.50
CA THR A 80 13.79 -33.39 5.57
C THR A 80 14.73 -32.31 5.04
N GLU A 81 14.83 -32.16 3.73
CA GLU A 81 15.68 -31.17 3.08
C GLU A 81 14.81 -30.20 2.29
N ALA A 82 15.19 -28.92 2.31
CA ALA A 82 14.57 -27.92 1.46
C ALA A 82 14.74 -28.29 -0.02
N MET A 83 13.71 -27.99 -0.83
CA MET A 83 13.79 -28.18 -2.26
C MET A 83 14.82 -27.21 -2.86
N LYS A 84 15.80 -27.74 -3.59
CA LYS A 84 16.73 -26.92 -4.37
C LYS A 84 16.03 -26.50 -5.65
N THR A 85 16.26 -25.25 -6.03
CA THR A 85 15.65 -24.63 -7.20
C THR A 85 16.61 -23.62 -7.84
N TYR A 86 16.29 -23.17 -9.05
CA TYR A 86 17.04 -22.16 -9.78
C TYR A 86 16.21 -20.89 -9.85
N GLY A 87 16.80 -19.76 -9.47
CA GLY A 87 16.19 -18.46 -9.70
C GLY A 87 16.92 -17.68 -10.78
N GLN A 88 16.16 -16.90 -11.55
CA GLN A 88 16.71 -15.92 -12.49
C GLN A 88 16.70 -14.53 -11.87
N GLN A 89 17.73 -13.76 -12.16
CA GLN A 89 17.79 -12.34 -11.84
C GLN A 89 17.04 -11.53 -12.91
N LEU A 90 16.08 -10.72 -12.47
CA LEU A 90 15.38 -9.77 -13.35
C LEU A 90 16.17 -8.48 -13.59
N ILE A 91 15.86 -7.81 -14.70
CA ILE A 91 16.48 -6.55 -15.11
C ILE A 91 15.88 -5.40 -14.29
N GLU A 92 16.73 -4.70 -13.55
CA GLU A 92 16.30 -3.50 -12.83
C GLU A 92 15.94 -2.40 -13.84
N PRO A 93 14.71 -1.85 -13.78
CA PRO A 93 14.30 -0.85 -14.73
C PRO A 93 15.07 0.45 -14.49
N LYS A 94 15.48 1.11 -15.58
CA LYS A 94 16.06 2.45 -15.47
C LYS A 94 14.99 3.44 -15.02
N ILE A 95 15.24 4.17 -13.94
CA ILE A 95 14.33 5.19 -13.38
C ILE A 95 14.85 6.60 -13.73
N LEU A 96 13.94 7.51 -14.05
CA LEU A 96 14.22 8.94 -14.23
C LEU A 96 13.45 9.77 -13.19
N PRO A 97 14.08 10.77 -12.54
CA PRO A 97 15.51 11.08 -12.64
C PRO A 97 16.36 9.96 -12.00
N ASN A 98 17.64 9.88 -12.39
CA ASN A 98 18.57 8.90 -11.83
C ASN A 98 19.02 9.36 -10.43
N GLU A 99 18.90 8.50 -9.41
CA GLU A 99 19.35 8.81 -8.05
C GLU A 99 20.82 9.19 -7.96
N ASN A 100 21.65 8.58 -8.82
CA ASN A 100 23.08 8.80 -8.82
C ASN A 100 23.47 10.18 -9.38
N GLU A 101 22.54 10.89 -10.00
CA GLU A 101 22.72 12.27 -10.40
C GLU A 101 22.45 13.17 -9.19
N MET A 102 23.52 13.58 -8.51
CA MET A 102 23.47 14.59 -7.47
C MET A 102 22.68 15.81 -7.99
N ASN A 103 21.58 16.15 -7.32
CA ASN A 103 20.61 17.23 -7.64
C ASN A 103 19.43 16.85 -8.55
N SER A 104 19.03 15.59 -8.59
CA SER A 104 17.81 15.18 -9.28
C SER A 104 16.55 15.72 -8.61
N GLN A 105 15.96 16.77 -9.19
CA GLN A 105 14.60 17.22 -8.87
C GLN A 105 13.57 16.16 -9.27
N PHE A 106 12.35 16.22 -8.71
CA PHE A 106 11.27 15.35 -9.15
C PHE A 106 11.05 15.47 -10.67
N TYR A 107 10.78 14.34 -11.33
CA TYR A 107 10.64 14.25 -12.78
C TYR A 107 9.63 15.26 -13.35
N MET A 108 8.46 15.39 -12.70
CA MET A 108 7.53 16.48 -12.98
C MET A 108 6.96 17.06 -11.69
N ILE A 109 6.79 18.37 -11.71
CA ILE A 109 6.16 19.14 -10.65
C ILE A 109 5.13 20.09 -11.26
N THR A 110 4.19 20.56 -10.44
CA THR A 110 3.28 21.60 -10.91
C THR A 110 4.08 22.88 -11.18
N PRO A 111 3.96 23.50 -12.37
CA PRO A 111 4.77 24.67 -12.73
C PRO A 111 4.37 25.95 -11.98
N LYS A 112 3.21 25.94 -11.33
CA LYS A 112 2.64 27.05 -10.57
C LYS A 112 3.25 27.13 -9.17
N LEU A 113 3.26 28.34 -8.62
CA LEU A 113 3.63 28.60 -7.24
C LEU A 113 2.50 28.14 -6.30
N LEU A 114 2.81 27.26 -5.34
CA LEU A 114 1.82 26.61 -4.48
C LEU A 114 1.61 27.41 -3.18
N SER A 115 0.36 27.77 -2.92
CA SER A 115 -0.08 28.34 -1.64
C SER A 115 -0.32 27.24 -0.61
N TRP A 116 0.16 27.43 0.62
CA TRP A 116 0.10 26.36 1.61
C TRP A 116 -0.01 26.87 3.04
N ALA A 117 -0.44 25.99 3.93
CA ALA A 117 -0.61 26.28 5.35
C ALA A 117 -0.07 25.16 6.24
N LEU A 118 0.30 25.51 7.47
CA LEU A 118 0.78 24.60 8.51
C LEU A 118 -0.05 24.77 9.79
N PHE A 119 -0.66 23.69 10.24
CA PHE A 119 -1.35 23.63 11.52
C PHE A 119 -0.78 22.51 12.37
N VAL A 120 -0.59 22.76 13.66
CA VAL A 120 -0.13 21.74 14.60
C VAL A 120 -1.14 21.59 15.73
N PHE A 121 -1.65 20.37 15.90
CA PHE A 121 -2.59 19.97 16.93
C PHE A 121 -1.87 19.15 18.02
N ASP A 122 -0.79 19.73 18.54
CA ASP A 122 -0.02 19.19 19.65
C ASP A 122 0.51 20.35 20.49
N GLU A 123 0.05 20.43 21.72
CA GLU A 123 0.44 21.47 22.67
C GLU A 123 1.93 21.39 23.05
N ASN A 124 2.55 20.22 22.88
CA ASN A 124 3.96 20.02 23.20
C ASN A 124 4.89 20.46 22.06
N PHE A 125 4.34 20.78 20.89
CA PHE A 125 5.13 21.20 19.73
C PHE A 125 5.15 22.72 19.66
N ASP A 126 6.24 23.31 20.13
CA ASP A 126 6.32 24.74 20.32
C ASP A 126 6.54 25.53 19.02
N LYS A 127 6.50 26.86 19.12
CA LYS A 127 6.69 27.76 17.98
C LYS A 127 8.09 27.63 17.35
N ILE A 128 9.10 27.27 18.14
CA ILE A 128 10.48 27.13 17.68
C ILE A 128 10.59 25.87 16.83
N GLU A 129 10.11 24.73 17.32
CA GLU A 129 10.07 23.46 16.58
C GLU A 129 9.25 23.57 15.29
N MET A 130 8.10 24.26 15.34
CA MET A 130 7.29 24.53 14.16
C MET A 130 8.03 25.36 13.11
N ASN A 131 8.78 26.39 13.54
CA ASN A 131 9.58 27.17 12.60
C ASN A 131 10.74 26.35 12.02
N LYS A 132 11.40 25.51 12.84
CA LYS A 132 12.45 24.58 12.37
C LYS A 132 11.90 23.59 11.34
N PHE A 133 10.72 23.01 11.60
CA PHE A 133 10.04 22.14 10.63
C PHE A 133 9.74 22.89 9.33
N ARG A 134 9.16 24.09 9.40
CA ARG A 134 8.82 24.91 8.23
C ARG A 134 10.06 25.17 7.36
N ILE A 135 11.14 25.68 7.95
CA ILE A 135 12.37 26.00 7.21
C ILE A 135 12.95 24.75 6.55
N LYS A 136 12.98 23.61 7.27
CA LYS A 136 13.44 22.35 6.68
C LYS A 136 12.54 21.89 5.54
N PHE A 137 11.23 21.95 5.72
CA PHE A 137 10.26 21.60 4.68
C PHE A 137 10.46 22.46 3.43
N GLU A 138 10.58 23.78 3.57
CA GLU A 138 10.81 24.72 2.47
C GLU A 138 12.14 24.41 1.74
N ASN A 139 13.22 24.17 2.48
CA ASN A 139 14.52 23.84 1.89
C ASN A 139 14.50 22.53 1.09
N TYR A 140 13.85 21.48 1.62
CA TYR A 140 13.73 20.21 0.90
C TYR A 140 12.75 20.32 -0.28
N ALA A 141 11.67 21.10 -0.14
CA ALA A 141 10.75 21.35 -1.23
C ALA A 141 11.47 22.03 -2.41
N ASP A 142 12.26 23.07 -2.14
CA ASP A 142 13.08 23.76 -3.14
C ASP A 142 14.11 22.81 -3.78
N TYR A 143 14.76 21.96 -2.97
CA TYR A 143 15.69 20.93 -3.47
C TYR A 143 15.03 20.00 -4.50
N TYR A 144 13.81 19.54 -4.24
CA TYR A 144 13.05 18.70 -5.17
C TYR A 144 12.33 19.50 -6.29
N GLY A 145 12.56 20.83 -6.34
CA GLY A 145 12.02 21.74 -7.35
C GLY A 145 10.62 22.29 -7.06
N LEU A 146 9.98 21.92 -5.95
CA LEU A 146 8.63 22.38 -5.61
C LEU A 146 8.61 23.88 -5.35
N LYS A 147 7.87 24.61 -6.19
CA LYS A 147 7.71 26.06 -6.06
C LYS A 147 6.65 26.40 -5.03
N LEU A 148 7.07 26.87 -3.85
CA LEU A 148 6.18 27.25 -2.75
C LEU A 148 6.07 28.78 -2.62
N ASN A 149 4.86 29.29 -2.36
CA ASN A 149 4.67 30.62 -1.79
C ASN A 149 5.17 30.66 -0.34
N GLU A 150 5.30 31.87 0.20
CA GLU A 150 5.37 32.03 1.66
C GLU A 150 4.19 31.31 2.32
N CYS A 151 4.48 30.59 3.40
CA CYS A 151 3.48 29.88 4.19
C CYS A 151 2.36 30.86 4.63
N PHE A 152 1.14 30.64 4.16
CA PHE A 152 0.02 31.55 4.39
C PHE A 152 -0.30 31.69 5.89
N VAL A 153 -0.24 30.58 6.62
CA VAL A 153 -0.44 30.54 8.06
C VAL A 153 0.32 29.37 8.64
N SER A 154 0.97 29.61 9.78
CA SER A 154 1.65 28.60 10.59
C SER A 154 1.26 28.77 12.05
N LYS A 155 0.46 27.85 12.60
CA LYS A 155 -0.12 27.97 13.94
C LYS A 155 -0.21 26.63 14.67
N CYS A 156 0.12 26.65 15.96
CA CYS A 156 -0.32 25.62 16.91
C CYS A 156 -1.75 25.96 17.34
N ILE A 157 -2.65 25.00 17.25
CA ILE A 157 -4.07 25.16 17.58
C ILE A 157 -4.49 24.04 18.50
N GLN A 158 -5.07 24.41 19.64
CA GLN A 158 -5.82 23.47 20.46
C GLN A 158 -7.17 23.20 19.79
N ILE A 159 -7.49 21.93 19.60
CA ILE A 159 -8.75 21.50 18.99
C ILE A 159 -9.64 20.95 20.09
N ASP A 160 -10.72 21.68 20.39
CA ASP A 160 -11.63 21.35 21.48
C ASP A 160 -12.80 20.48 20.99
N ASN A 161 -13.19 20.64 19.72
CA ASN A 161 -14.29 19.89 19.13
C ASN A 161 -14.06 19.59 17.64
N ILE A 162 -14.92 18.71 17.11
CA ILE A 162 -14.81 18.22 15.73
C ILE A 162 -15.03 19.34 14.69
N ASN A 163 -15.84 20.35 15.00
CA ASN A 163 -16.16 21.44 14.07
C ASN A 163 -14.97 22.40 13.87
N ASP A 164 -14.01 22.43 14.79
CA ASP A 164 -12.82 23.26 14.64
C ASP A 164 -11.98 22.80 13.43
N VAL A 165 -11.87 21.49 13.21
CA VAL A 165 -11.18 20.92 12.04
C VAL A 165 -11.92 21.27 10.75
N ASP A 166 -13.25 21.20 10.76
CA ASP A 166 -14.10 21.60 9.63
C ASP A 166 -13.91 23.08 9.28
N ALA A 167 -13.95 23.95 10.30
CA ALA A 167 -13.77 25.39 10.15
C ALA A 167 -12.38 25.75 9.59
N ILE A 168 -11.32 25.04 9.99
CA ILE A 168 -9.98 25.21 9.41
C ILE A 168 -10.01 24.95 7.91
N TYR A 169 -10.54 23.80 7.49
CA TYR A 169 -10.62 23.48 6.06
C TYR A 169 -11.49 24.46 5.27
N HIS A 170 -12.65 24.85 5.82
CA HIS A 170 -13.54 25.83 5.21
C HIS A 170 -12.82 27.16 4.95
N ASN A 171 -12.11 27.67 5.96
CA ASN A 171 -11.37 28.91 5.86
C ASN A 171 -10.21 28.83 4.85
N LEU A 172 -9.47 27.72 4.82
CA LEU A 172 -8.38 27.52 3.85
C LEU A 172 -8.91 27.45 2.41
N LYS A 173 -10.07 26.82 2.21
CA LYS A 173 -10.73 26.75 0.91
C LYS A 173 -11.14 28.14 0.41
N LEU A 174 -11.70 28.99 1.27
CA LEU A 174 -12.05 30.38 0.94
C LEU A 174 -10.82 31.22 0.57
N LYS A 175 -9.63 30.86 1.06
CA LYS A 175 -8.36 31.52 0.77
C LYS A 175 -7.62 30.93 -0.43
N ASN A 176 -8.23 29.98 -1.14
CA ASN A 176 -7.64 29.30 -2.30
C ASN A 176 -6.28 28.65 -1.99
N ILE A 177 -6.12 28.08 -0.80
CA ILE A 177 -4.92 27.33 -0.41
C ILE A 177 -4.84 26.03 -1.22
N ASP A 178 -3.66 25.70 -1.76
CA ASP A 178 -3.46 24.51 -2.59
C ASP A 178 -3.33 23.24 -1.74
N PHE A 179 -2.60 23.32 -0.62
CA PHE A 179 -2.46 22.20 0.32
C PHE A 179 -2.22 22.65 1.76
N VAL A 180 -2.48 21.74 2.70
CA VAL A 180 -2.28 21.97 4.14
C VAL A 180 -1.48 20.84 4.76
N ILE A 181 -0.58 21.20 5.68
CA ILE A 181 0.18 20.26 6.49
C ILE A 181 -0.36 20.29 7.92
N PHE A 182 -0.63 19.10 8.48
CA PHE A 182 -1.04 18.93 9.87
C PHE A 182 0.02 18.19 10.67
N GLY A 183 0.50 18.78 11.76
CA GLY A 183 1.25 18.08 12.80
C GLY A 183 0.30 17.56 13.87
N ILE A 184 0.35 16.28 14.21
CA ILE A 184 -0.46 15.71 15.30
C ILE A 184 0.39 14.82 16.20
N SER A 185 0.00 14.71 17.48
CA SER A 185 0.60 13.73 18.38
C SER A 185 0.12 12.30 18.07
N ARG A 186 0.98 11.31 18.31
CA ARG A 186 0.61 9.89 18.09
C ARG A 186 -0.55 9.50 19.00
N GLY A 187 -1.66 9.08 18.40
CA GLY A 187 -2.86 8.67 19.13
C GLY A 187 -3.77 9.83 19.56
N ALA A 188 -3.58 11.04 19.04
CA ALA A 188 -4.46 12.18 19.29
C ALA A 188 -5.92 11.86 18.95
N LYS A 189 -6.83 12.19 19.87
CA LYS A 189 -8.28 11.92 19.74
C LYS A 189 -9.13 13.11 20.19
N ILE A 190 -10.30 13.27 19.57
CA ILE A 190 -11.37 14.18 19.99
C ILE A 190 -12.67 13.37 19.99
N ASN A 191 -13.41 13.38 21.09
CA ASN A 191 -14.68 12.66 21.22
C ASN A 191 -14.59 11.19 20.77
N ASN A 192 -13.50 10.50 21.15
CA ASN A 192 -13.15 9.13 20.75
C ASN A 192 -12.80 8.91 19.26
N ILE A 193 -12.78 9.95 18.43
CA ILE A 193 -12.33 9.89 17.04
C ILE A 193 -10.84 10.19 16.98
N MET A 194 -10.07 9.42 16.21
CA MET A 194 -8.68 9.76 15.93
C MET A 194 -8.62 11.04 15.11
N LEU A 195 -7.75 11.97 15.50
CA LEU A 195 -7.62 13.25 14.79
C LEU A 195 -7.17 13.07 13.33
N TYR A 196 -6.36 12.04 13.08
CA TYR A 196 -5.98 11.64 11.72
C TYR A 196 -7.22 11.32 10.85
N ASP A 197 -8.17 10.56 11.38
CA ASP A 197 -9.39 10.16 10.67
C ASP A 197 -10.26 11.37 10.36
N LEU A 198 -10.36 12.33 11.28
CA LEU A 198 -11.08 13.60 11.06
C LEU A 198 -10.44 14.44 9.96
N ILE A 199 -9.10 14.57 9.98
CA ILE A 199 -8.36 15.30 8.95
C ILE A 199 -8.63 14.69 7.58
N LYS A 200 -8.63 13.36 7.47
CA LYS A 200 -8.90 12.65 6.21
C LYS A 200 -10.35 12.78 5.77
N TYR A 201 -11.30 12.64 6.69
CA TYR A 201 -12.72 12.81 6.39
C TYR A 201 -13.03 14.20 5.82
N TYR A 202 -12.64 15.27 6.53
CA TYR A 202 -12.91 16.64 6.08
C TYR A 202 -12.10 17.02 4.84
N GLY A 203 -10.82 16.65 4.79
CA GLY A 203 -9.95 16.96 3.67
C GLY A 203 -10.36 16.25 2.38
N ASN A 204 -10.58 14.93 2.46
CA ASN A 204 -10.75 14.09 1.28
C ASN A 204 -12.21 14.00 0.80
N THR A 205 -13.17 14.12 1.71
CA THR A 205 -14.61 13.93 1.40
C THR A 205 -15.36 15.25 1.30
N ILE A 206 -15.18 16.14 2.28
CA ILE A 206 -16.03 17.33 2.42
C ILE A 206 -15.47 18.53 1.64
N HIS A 207 -14.20 18.86 1.86
CA HIS A 207 -13.62 20.10 1.32
C HIS A 207 -12.86 19.88 0.02
N GLY A 208 -12.28 18.69 -0.16
CA GLY A 208 -11.43 18.36 -1.31
C GLY A 208 -10.14 19.17 -1.34
N LEU A 209 -9.51 19.32 -0.17
CA LEU A 209 -8.23 20.02 0.01
C LEU A 209 -7.12 18.99 0.25
N ILE A 210 -6.04 19.12 -0.51
CA ILE A 210 -4.86 18.27 -0.37
C ILE A 210 -4.28 18.46 1.03
N ASN A 211 -4.12 17.37 1.76
CA ASN A 211 -3.61 17.38 3.13
C ASN A 211 -2.48 16.38 3.30
N GLN A 212 -1.50 16.72 4.12
CA GLN A 212 -0.44 15.81 4.54
C GLN A 212 -0.23 15.90 6.05
N VAL A 213 -0.12 14.75 6.71
CA VAL A 213 -0.01 14.67 8.17
C VAL A 213 1.40 14.21 8.55
N PHE A 214 1.98 14.82 9.59
CA PHE A 214 3.17 14.34 10.28
C PHE A 214 2.90 14.06 11.76
N CYS A 215 3.69 13.16 12.32
CA CYS A 215 3.72 12.91 13.77
C CYS A 215 4.74 13.84 14.41
N THR A 216 4.32 14.69 15.33
CA THR A 216 5.18 15.68 16.02
C THR A 216 6.34 15.02 16.76
N LYS A 217 6.08 13.91 17.47
CA LYS A 217 7.10 13.10 18.16
C LYS A 217 8.18 12.51 17.25
N SER A 218 7.95 12.44 15.94
CA SER A 218 8.96 11.96 14.97
C SER A 218 9.94 13.06 14.54
N ILE A 219 9.70 14.31 14.95
CA ILE A 219 10.48 15.50 14.56
C ILE A 219 11.06 16.20 15.80
N SER A 220 10.32 16.24 16.90
CA SER A 220 10.81 16.71 18.21
C SER A 220 11.77 15.66 18.77
N GLY A 221 13.07 15.92 18.72
CA GLY A 221 14.10 15.00 19.19
C GLY A 221 13.81 14.51 20.61
N SER A 222 13.50 13.22 20.76
CA SER A 222 13.67 12.53 22.03
C SER A 222 15.18 12.32 22.26
N PRO A 223 15.70 12.59 23.47
CA PRO A 223 17.13 12.65 23.78
C PRO A 223 17.80 11.28 23.93
N ILE A 224 17.60 10.39 22.96
CA ILE A 224 18.33 9.12 22.87
C ILE A 224 18.83 9.00 21.44
N GLU A 225 20.03 9.55 21.24
CA GLU A 225 21.04 9.17 20.25
C GLU A 225 20.53 8.40 19.01
N ASN A 226 20.20 9.14 17.95
CA ASN A 226 20.92 9.07 16.67
C ASN A 226 20.31 9.99 15.59
N ASN A 227 21.11 10.96 15.11
CA ASN A 227 21.04 11.64 13.81
C ASN A 227 19.85 12.56 13.46
N PHE A 228 19.06 13.06 14.41
CA PHE A 228 18.25 14.27 14.19
C PHE A 228 18.94 15.52 14.76
N ASN A 229 20.18 15.78 14.34
CA ASN A 229 20.76 17.10 14.53
C ASN A 229 20.02 18.07 13.61
N LEU A 230 19.16 18.90 14.20
CA LEU A 230 18.55 20.06 13.54
C LEU A 230 19.57 21.15 13.22
N ASP A 231 20.78 21.03 13.76
CA ASP A 231 21.88 22.02 13.67
C ASP A 231 23.03 21.58 12.73
N ASP A 232 22.84 20.53 11.92
CA ASP A 232 23.89 20.08 10.99
C ASP A 232 23.93 21.00 9.76
N HIS A 233 24.71 22.09 9.88
CA HIS A 233 25.09 22.99 8.80
C HIS A 233 26.05 22.34 7.79
N ASP A 234 26.43 21.08 8.00
CA ASP A 234 27.38 20.40 7.15
C ASP A 234 26.69 19.79 5.92
N SER A 235 26.89 20.47 4.78
CA SER A 235 26.44 20.07 3.45
C SER A 235 26.92 18.70 2.97
N THR A 236 27.73 17.98 3.76
CA THR A 236 28.40 16.73 3.37
C THR A 236 27.79 15.47 4.00
N ASN A 237 26.90 15.56 5.00
CA ASN A 237 26.26 14.40 5.67
C ASN A 237 24.80 14.14 5.22
N ARG A 238 24.48 14.48 3.96
CA ARG A 238 23.13 14.50 3.37
C ARG A 238 22.46 13.13 3.15
N ILE A 239 23.13 12.02 3.49
CA ILE A 239 22.65 10.64 3.24
C ILE A 239 21.59 10.18 4.28
N LYS A 240 21.29 10.96 5.33
CA LYS A 240 20.51 10.47 6.50
C LYS A 240 19.16 11.13 6.82
N ASN A 241 18.55 11.95 5.94
CA ASN A 241 17.26 12.60 6.24
C ASN A 241 16.03 12.10 5.47
N SER A 242 16.05 10.83 5.06
CA SER A 242 15.03 9.78 5.25
C SER A 242 13.53 10.18 5.35
N TYR A 243 13.17 11.05 6.30
CA TYR A 243 11.79 11.42 6.59
C TYR A 243 11.21 12.42 5.57
N PHE A 244 11.91 13.52 5.32
CA PHE A 244 11.41 14.61 4.47
C PHE A 244 11.30 14.18 3.01
N ASP A 245 12.21 13.32 2.54
CA ASP A 245 12.15 12.72 1.20
C ASP A 245 10.82 11.97 1.04
N ASN A 246 10.50 11.06 1.96
CA ASN A 246 9.23 10.31 1.94
C ASN A 246 8.01 11.22 2.08
N PHE A 247 8.12 12.27 2.87
CA PHE A 247 7.05 13.24 3.09
C PHE A 247 6.75 14.02 1.80
N LEU A 248 7.78 14.51 1.11
CA LEU A 248 7.68 15.27 -0.13
C LEU A 248 7.31 14.41 -1.33
N LEU A 249 7.77 13.15 -1.37
CA LEU A 249 7.32 12.16 -2.36
C LEU A 249 5.80 12.00 -2.30
N LYS A 250 5.24 11.79 -1.10
CA LYS A 250 3.79 11.71 -0.92
C LYS A 250 3.12 13.01 -1.34
N LEU A 251 3.62 14.15 -0.88
CA LEU A 251 3.04 15.46 -1.22
C LEU A 251 3.01 15.69 -2.74
N CYS A 252 4.13 15.41 -3.43
CA CYS A 252 4.29 15.50 -4.88
C CYS A 252 3.19 14.74 -5.62
N LEU A 253 2.94 13.49 -5.22
CA LEU A 253 1.86 12.68 -5.78
C LEU A 253 0.46 13.31 -5.55
N LYS A 254 0.19 13.88 -4.36
CA LYS A 254 -1.12 14.51 -4.08
C LYS A 254 -1.38 15.73 -4.94
N ILE A 255 -0.34 16.55 -5.13
CA ILE A 255 -0.37 17.77 -5.96
C ILE A 255 -0.23 17.48 -7.46
N LYS A 256 -0.40 16.21 -7.88
CA LYS A 256 -0.38 15.76 -9.28
C LYS A 256 0.99 15.91 -9.96
N GLY A 257 2.04 15.99 -9.16
CA GLY A 257 3.42 15.85 -9.62
C GLY A 257 3.80 14.37 -9.79
N GLN A 258 5.01 14.17 -10.28
CA GLN A 258 5.61 12.87 -10.52
C GLN A 258 7.04 12.87 -9.98
N PRO A 259 7.31 12.12 -8.90
CA PRO A 259 8.67 11.97 -8.42
C PRO A 259 9.60 11.35 -9.44
N ASN A 260 9.16 10.26 -10.07
CA ASN A 260 9.95 9.50 -11.03
C ASN A 260 9.07 8.78 -12.08
N ILE A 261 9.70 8.37 -13.18
CA ILE A 261 9.16 7.46 -14.21
C ILE A 261 10.11 6.30 -14.43
N ILE A 262 9.58 5.19 -14.92
CA ILE A 262 10.38 4.19 -15.63
C ILE A 262 10.73 4.74 -17.01
N HIS A 263 11.98 4.55 -17.43
CA HIS A 263 12.48 5.01 -18.71
C HIS A 263 11.63 4.45 -19.87
N PRO A 264 11.21 5.27 -20.86
CA PRO A 264 10.36 4.82 -21.95
C PRO A 264 10.86 3.59 -22.71
N ASP A 265 12.18 3.50 -22.95
CA ASP A 265 12.80 2.35 -23.64
C ASP A 265 12.61 1.03 -22.89
N HIS A 266 12.50 1.05 -21.55
CA HIS A 266 12.23 -0.15 -20.77
C HIS A 266 10.84 -0.72 -21.07
N TRP A 267 9.85 0.14 -21.29
CA TRP A 267 8.50 -0.30 -21.67
C TRP A 267 8.47 -0.99 -23.03
N GLN A 268 9.32 -0.58 -23.97
CA GLN A 268 9.41 -1.21 -25.29
C GLN A 268 9.98 -2.64 -25.22
N MET A 269 10.83 -2.90 -24.23
CA MET A 269 11.40 -4.24 -24.00
C MET A 269 10.39 -5.18 -23.33
N VAL A 270 9.62 -4.65 -22.38
CA VAL A 270 8.79 -5.46 -21.48
C VAL A 270 7.37 -5.69 -22.02
N LEU A 271 6.78 -4.70 -22.69
CA LEU A 271 5.40 -4.82 -23.19
C LEU A 271 5.35 -5.58 -24.52
N PRO A 272 4.48 -6.60 -24.68
CA PRO A 272 4.36 -7.38 -25.92
C PRO A 272 3.54 -6.65 -27.00
N TYR A 273 3.29 -5.35 -26.84
CA TYR A 273 2.44 -4.54 -27.70
C TYR A 273 3.00 -3.12 -27.84
N ASP A 274 2.44 -2.35 -28.79
CA ASP A 274 2.87 -0.98 -29.04
C ASP A 274 2.64 -0.10 -27.80
N VAL A 275 3.71 0.51 -27.29
CA VAL A 275 3.72 1.42 -26.14
C VAL A 275 2.78 2.64 -26.32
N ASN A 276 2.37 2.95 -27.55
CA ASN A 276 1.41 4.00 -27.84
C ASN A 276 -0.05 3.61 -27.57
N MET A 277 -0.34 2.30 -27.41
CA MET A 277 -1.68 1.82 -27.05
C MET A 277 -2.08 2.35 -25.67
N LYS A 278 -3.36 2.70 -25.53
CA LYS A 278 -3.91 3.28 -24.30
C LYS A 278 -4.06 2.18 -23.26
N THR A 279 -3.03 1.97 -22.46
CA THR A 279 -3.02 0.99 -21.39
C THR A 279 -3.59 1.58 -20.10
N MET A 280 -4.49 0.85 -19.45
CA MET A 280 -4.98 1.11 -18.11
C MET A 280 -4.46 0.01 -17.17
N LEU A 281 -3.78 0.40 -16.10
CA LEU A 281 -3.37 -0.49 -15.03
C LEU A 281 -4.40 -0.43 -13.92
N ILE A 282 -4.90 -1.59 -13.50
CA ILE A 282 -5.90 -1.70 -12.45
C ILE A 282 -5.30 -2.44 -11.25
N GLY A 283 -5.58 -1.94 -10.04
CA GLY A 283 -5.26 -2.60 -8.79
C GLY A 283 -6.53 -2.85 -7.98
N ILE A 284 -6.72 -4.07 -7.50
CA ILE A 284 -7.89 -4.47 -6.69
C ILE A 284 -7.42 -5.12 -5.39
N ASN A 285 -7.79 -4.52 -4.28
CA ASN A 285 -7.42 -5.02 -2.96
C ASN A 285 -8.55 -4.81 -1.96
N ASP A 286 -8.52 -5.60 -0.89
CA ASP A 286 -9.49 -5.58 0.19
C ASP A 286 -8.80 -5.35 1.55
N LEU A 287 -9.54 -4.74 2.47
CA LEU A 287 -9.15 -4.61 3.86
C LEU A 287 -10.27 -5.07 4.76
N ILE A 288 -10.03 -6.14 5.51
CA ILE A 288 -10.99 -6.69 6.45
C ILE A 288 -10.79 -6.07 7.83
N ARG A 289 -11.89 -5.64 8.45
CA ARG A 289 -11.94 -5.14 9.82
C ARG A 289 -13.14 -5.70 10.56
N ASN A 290 -12.91 -6.04 11.82
CA ASN A 290 -13.98 -6.43 12.73
C ASN A 290 -14.38 -5.20 13.55
N TYR A 291 -15.60 -4.73 13.35
CA TYR A 291 -16.20 -3.64 14.11
C TYR A 291 -17.21 -4.22 15.09
N ARG A 292 -16.78 -4.36 16.36
CA ARG A 292 -17.48 -5.15 17.37
C ARG A 292 -17.57 -6.62 16.92
N GLU A 293 -18.75 -7.06 16.48
CA GLU A 293 -19.03 -8.43 16.02
C GLU A 293 -19.23 -8.49 14.50
N GLU A 294 -19.30 -7.33 13.82
CA GLU A 294 -19.52 -7.25 12.39
C GLU A 294 -18.21 -7.24 11.62
N LYS A 295 -18.14 -8.07 10.58
CA LYS A 295 -17.04 -8.06 9.62
C LYS A 295 -17.36 -7.05 8.53
N LEU A 296 -16.51 -6.04 8.38
CA LEU A 296 -16.54 -5.12 7.24
C LEU A 296 -15.36 -5.37 6.33
N ILE A 297 -15.62 -5.31 5.03
CA ILE A 297 -14.64 -5.43 3.95
C ILE A 297 -14.65 -4.11 3.21
N PHE A 298 -13.56 -3.37 3.29
CA PHE A 298 -13.32 -2.22 2.42
C PHE A 298 -12.73 -2.76 1.13
N ASN A 299 -13.48 -2.64 0.05
CA ASN A 299 -13.11 -3.08 -1.28
C ASN A 299 -12.66 -1.84 -2.05
N THR A 300 -11.46 -1.86 -2.62
CA THR A 300 -10.97 -0.77 -3.47
C THR A 300 -10.57 -1.30 -4.83
N ILE A 301 -11.03 -0.59 -5.86
CA ILE A 301 -10.47 -0.65 -7.20
C ILE A 301 -9.80 0.68 -7.51
N ILE A 302 -8.61 0.62 -8.08
CA ILE A 302 -7.97 1.79 -8.68
C ILE A 302 -7.63 1.52 -10.13
N GLY A 303 -7.58 2.58 -10.94
CA GLY A 303 -7.18 2.47 -12.32
C GLY A 303 -6.42 3.70 -12.81
N THR A 304 -5.34 3.50 -13.55
CA THR A 304 -4.61 4.60 -14.18
C THR A 304 -5.47 5.28 -15.24
N CYS A 305 -5.34 6.60 -15.40
CA CYS A 305 -6.12 7.36 -16.39
C CYS A 305 -5.25 8.18 -17.35
N ASP A 306 -3.94 7.98 -17.34
CA ASP A 306 -2.96 8.63 -18.19
C ASP A 306 -1.91 7.62 -18.72
N LYS A 307 -1.19 8.00 -19.78
CA LYS A 307 -0.26 7.12 -20.51
C LYS A 307 1.01 6.77 -19.72
N ILE A 308 1.36 7.57 -18.73
CA ILE A 308 2.54 7.40 -17.89
C ILE A 308 2.14 7.02 -16.46
N PHE A 309 0.94 6.48 -16.26
CA PHE A 309 0.50 5.86 -15.01
C PHE A 309 0.64 6.76 -13.75
N THR A 310 0.51 8.09 -13.90
CA THR A 310 0.62 9.06 -12.80
C THR A 310 -0.67 9.39 -12.11
N ARG A 311 -1.79 9.22 -12.82
CA ARG A 311 -3.10 9.63 -12.32
C ARG A 311 -3.96 8.41 -12.17
N TYR A 312 -4.56 8.30 -11.00
CA TYR A 312 -5.38 7.17 -10.63
C TYR A 312 -6.79 7.65 -10.34
N ILE A 313 -7.75 6.91 -10.85
CA ILE A 313 -9.13 6.93 -10.36
C ILE A 313 -9.17 5.89 -9.24
N SER A 314 -9.79 6.22 -8.11
CA SER A 314 -9.99 5.29 -7.00
C SER A 314 -11.46 5.24 -6.60
N ILE A 315 -11.95 4.03 -6.38
CA ILE A 315 -13.31 3.75 -5.94
C ILE A 315 -13.20 2.78 -4.77
N THR A 316 -13.74 3.19 -3.62
CA THR A 316 -13.79 2.37 -2.41
C THR A 316 -15.24 2.16 -2.01
N LYS A 317 -15.64 0.90 -1.82
CA LYS A 317 -16.98 0.52 -1.31
C LYS A 317 -16.85 -0.47 -0.16
N ILE A 318 -17.83 -0.49 0.72
CA ILE A 318 -17.89 -1.38 1.88
C ILE A 318 -18.91 -2.48 1.64
N SER A 319 -18.58 -3.70 2.08
CA SER A 319 -19.51 -4.82 2.16
C SER A 319 -19.23 -5.68 3.40
N GLN A 320 -20.16 -6.56 3.77
CA GLN A 320 -19.94 -7.55 4.84
C GLN A 320 -19.37 -8.88 4.31
N GLN A 321 -19.57 -9.15 3.02
CA GLN A 321 -19.09 -10.33 2.32
C GLN A 321 -18.58 -9.96 0.92
N TYR A 322 -17.83 -10.87 0.30
CA TYR A 322 -17.44 -10.69 -1.09
C TYR A 322 -18.67 -10.86 -1.98
N ASP A 323 -18.86 -9.90 -2.88
CA ASP A 323 -20.01 -9.82 -3.76
C ASP A 323 -19.53 -9.42 -5.15
N GLU A 324 -19.65 -10.34 -6.11
CA GLU A 324 -19.26 -10.11 -7.51
C GLU A 324 -19.96 -8.88 -8.11
N GLN A 325 -21.23 -8.64 -7.76
CA GLN A 325 -22.01 -7.52 -8.30
C GLN A 325 -21.46 -6.18 -7.84
N LEU A 326 -20.95 -6.11 -6.61
CA LEU A 326 -20.30 -4.91 -6.09
C LEU A 326 -19.04 -4.57 -6.90
N TYR A 327 -18.20 -5.56 -7.20
CA TYR A 327 -16.98 -5.36 -7.98
C TYR A 327 -17.28 -5.05 -9.44
N GLU A 328 -18.30 -5.67 -10.04
CA GLU A 328 -18.80 -5.30 -11.36
C GLU A 328 -19.26 -3.84 -11.39
N SER A 329 -20.03 -3.40 -10.40
CA SER A 329 -20.45 -2.00 -10.25
C SER A 329 -19.24 -1.05 -10.14
N MET A 330 -18.25 -1.40 -9.31
CA MET A 330 -17.04 -0.59 -9.15
C MET A 330 -16.21 -0.52 -10.44
N PHE A 331 -16.12 -1.62 -11.19
CA PHE A 331 -15.43 -1.65 -12.48
C PHE A 331 -16.15 -0.80 -13.53
N ASN A 332 -17.48 -0.90 -13.63
CA ASN A 332 -18.27 -0.06 -14.54
C ASN A 332 -18.12 1.43 -14.20
N GLU A 333 -18.20 1.80 -12.92
CA GLU A 333 -17.99 3.19 -12.46
C GLU A 333 -16.57 3.68 -12.79
N LEU A 334 -15.55 2.82 -12.65
CA LEU A 334 -14.17 3.13 -13.04
C LEU A 334 -14.06 3.44 -14.54
N MET A 335 -14.68 2.62 -15.39
CA MET A 335 -14.67 2.78 -16.85
C MET A 335 -15.43 4.04 -17.28
N GLU A 336 -16.53 4.37 -16.61
CA GLU A 336 -17.28 5.61 -16.85
C GLU A 336 -16.44 6.85 -16.51
N ILE A 337 -15.77 6.88 -15.36
CA ILE A 337 -14.89 7.99 -14.97
C ILE A 337 -13.72 8.11 -15.94
N TYR A 338 -13.11 6.99 -16.34
CA TYR A 338 -12.05 6.98 -17.36
C TYR A 338 -12.53 7.60 -18.67
N TYR A 339 -13.68 7.16 -19.19
CA TYR A 339 -14.25 7.70 -20.42
C TYR A 339 -14.62 9.17 -20.30
N LYS A 340 -15.20 9.59 -19.17
CA LYS A 340 -15.53 10.99 -18.90
C LYS A 340 -14.28 11.87 -18.97
N LYS A 341 -13.15 11.39 -18.43
CA LYS A 341 -11.86 12.08 -18.37
C LYS A 341 -11.13 12.12 -19.72
N ASN A 342 -11.15 11.02 -20.46
CA ASN A 342 -10.31 10.81 -21.65
C ASN A 342 -11.06 10.89 -22.98
N LYS A 343 -12.40 10.78 -22.97
CA LYS A 343 -13.27 10.71 -24.15
C LYS A 343 -12.99 9.49 -25.05
N TYR A 344 -12.41 8.45 -24.47
CA TYR A 344 -12.18 7.15 -25.08
C TYR A 344 -12.04 6.09 -23.98
N TYR A 345 -12.24 4.81 -24.33
CA TYR A 345 -11.91 3.66 -23.49
C TYR A 345 -10.45 3.21 -23.74
N PRO A 346 -9.79 2.58 -22.75
CA PRO A 346 -8.44 2.04 -22.95
C PRO A 346 -8.47 0.94 -24.02
N ASP A 347 -7.35 0.74 -24.72
CA ASP A 347 -7.20 -0.38 -25.65
C ASP A 347 -6.81 -1.67 -24.91
N ILE A 348 -6.14 -1.51 -23.75
CA ILE A 348 -5.58 -2.59 -22.95
C ILE A 348 -5.87 -2.33 -21.48
N ILE A 349 -6.29 -3.37 -20.77
CA ILE A 349 -6.38 -3.41 -19.30
C ILE A 349 -5.43 -4.47 -18.78
N ILE A 350 -4.54 -4.08 -17.86
CA ILE A 350 -3.75 -5.03 -17.06
C ILE A 350 -4.19 -4.88 -15.61
N MET A 351 -4.69 -5.97 -15.04
CA MET A 351 -5.31 -5.98 -13.71
C MET A 351 -4.49 -6.81 -12.73
N PHE A 352 -4.11 -6.20 -11.62
CA PHE A 352 -3.54 -6.85 -10.45
C PHE A 352 -4.60 -6.99 -9.37
N GLN A 353 -4.83 -8.21 -8.88
CA GLN A 353 -5.78 -8.46 -7.80
C GLN A 353 -5.22 -9.45 -6.78
N LYS A 354 -5.67 -9.37 -5.53
CA LYS A 354 -5.17 -10.27 -4.47
C LYS A 354 -5.68 -11.71 -4.60
N PHE A 355 -6.88 -11.89 -5.13
CA PHE A 355 -7.52 -13.19 -5.38
C PHE A 355 -8.59 -13.01 -6.48
N PRO A 356 -9.08 -14.09 -7.13
CA PRO A 356 -10.09 -13.95 -8.17
C PRO A 356 -11.42 -13.55 -7.52
N ILE A 357 -11.89 -12.35 -7.84
CA ILE A 357 -13.04 -11.73 -7.17
C ILE A 357 -14.28 -11.65 -8.08
N PHE A 358 -14.11 -11.40 -9.38
CA PHE A 358 -15.21 -11.32 -10.35
C PHE A 358 -14.68 -11.58 -11.77
N ASP A 359 -15.59 -11.89 -12.69
CA ASP A 359 -15.26 -12.14 -14.10
C ASP A 359 -15.29 -10.83 -14.92
N CYS A 360 -14.17 -10.11 -14.91
CA CYS A 360 -13.99 -8.89 -15.72
C CYS A 360 -14.15 -9.16 -17.22
N LYS A 361 -13.73 -10.34 -17.70
CA LYS A 361 -13.81 -10.69 -19.12
C LYS A 361 -15.27 -10.74 -19.58
N LYS A 362 -16.15 -11.36 -18.79
CA LYS A 362 -17.58 -11.39 -19.07
C LYS A 362 -18.20 -9.99 -19.21
N ILE A 363 -17.77 -9.03 -18.38
CA ILE A 363 -18.23 -7.64 -18.45
C ILE A 363 -17.76 -6.98 -19.76
N LEU A 364 -16.50 -7.15 -20.12
CA LEU A 364 -15.95 -6.62 -21.38
C LEU A 364 -16.65 -7.22 -22.61
N GLU A 365 -16.90 -8.52 -22.63
CA GLU A 365 -17.56 -9.22 -23.74
C GLU A 365 -19.04 -8.86 -23.89
N SER A 366 -19.75 -8.67 -22.78
CA SER A 366 -21.18 -8.34 -22.79
C SER A 366 -21.47 -6.89 -23.22
N ASN A 367 -20.48 -6.00 -23.13
CA ASN A 367 -20.62 -4.61 -23.55
C ASN A 367 -19.95 -4.37 -24.92
N THR A 368 -20.75 -4.09 -25.94
CA THR A 368 -20.27 -3.87 -27.32
C THR A 368 -19.26 -2.73 -27.46
N SER A 369 -19.22 -1.80 -26.51
CA SER A 369 -18.26 -0.68 -26.51
C SER A 369 -16.91 -1.07 -25.89
N LEU A 370 -16.87 -2.16 -25.11
CA LEU A 370 -15.71 -2.61 -24.35
C LEU A 370 -15.12 -3.93 -24.88
N ASN A 371 -15.84 -4.66 -25.75
CA ASN A 371 -15.45 -5.97 -26.23
C ASN A 371 -14.15 -6.03 -27.06
N LYS A 372 -13.58 -4.87 -27.45
CA LYS A 372 -12.30 -4.77 -28.16
C LYS A 372 -11.11 -4.61 -27.22
N ILE A 373 -11.35 -4.40 -25.93
CA ILE A 373 -10.30 -4.17 -24.94
C ILE A 373 -9.59 -5.48 -24.67
N LYS A 374 -8.27 -5.51 -24.83
CA LYS A 374 -7.46 -6.66 -24.43
C LYS A 374 -7.29 -6.66 -22.91
N LEU A 375 -7.39 -7.83 -22.29
CA LEU A 375 -7.30 -7.97 -20.85
C LEU A 375 -6.18 -8.95 -20.46
N THR A 376 -5.38 -8.56 -19.48
CA THR A 376 -4.49 -9.47 -18.72
C THR A 376 -4.83 -9.36 -17.24
N VAL A 377 -5.07 -10.49 -16.56
CA VAL A 377 -5.42 -10.56 -15.14
C VAL A 377 -4.37 -11.37 -14.39
N ILE A 378 -3.80 -10.75 -13.36
CA ILE A 378 -2.71 -11.28 -12.55
C ILE A 378 -3.13 -11.27 -11.08
N ASN A 379 -3.17 -12.45 -10.48
CA ASN A 379 -3.36 -12.59 -9.05
C ASN A 379 -2.01 -12.44 -8.35
N VAL A 380 -1.95 -11.66 -7.26
CA VAL A 380 -0.74 -11.40 -6.48
C VAL A 380 -0.96 -11.75 -5.02
N ASP A 381 -0.29 -12.80 -4.56
CA ASP A 381 -0.33 -13.24 -3.16
C ASP A 381 0.98 -12.87 -2.42
N LYS A 382 0.90 -11.76 -1.66
CA LYS A 382 1.98 -11.28 -0.77
C LYS A 382 2.10 -12.04 0.55
N ASN A 383 1.19 -12.97 0.82
CA ASN A 383 1.13 -13.76 2.05
C ASN A 383 1.44 -15.24 1.79
N SER A 384 2.03 -15.56 0.64
CA SER A 384 2.46 -16.90 0.31
C SER A 384 3.35 -17.45 1.44
N SER A 385 3.16 -18.73 1.77
CA SER A 385 3.99 -19.42 2.78
C SER A 385 5.30 -19.95 2.19
N SER A 386 5.66 -19.52 0.98
CA SER A 386 6.86 -19.93 0.27
C SER A 386 8.02 -19.01 0.62
N TYR A 387 9.15 -19.59 0.98
CA TYR A 387 10.36 -18.85 1.33
C TYR A 387 11.53 -19.39 0.52
N PHE A 388 12.34 -18.47 -0.01
CA PHE A 388 13.50 -18.79 -0.84
C PHE A 388 14.76 -18.36 -0.09
N PHE A 389 15.69 -19.30 0.06
CA PHE A 389 16.94 -19.09 0.77
C PHE A 389 18.11 -19.31 -0.20
N PRO A 390 19.10 -18.40 -0.25
CA PRO A 390 20.28 -18.59 -1.07
C PRO A 390 21.12 -19.77 -0.56
N LEU A 391 21.68 -20.58 -1.47
CA LEU A 391 22.46 -21.78 -1.13
C LEU A 391 23.90 -21.47 -0.67
N LYS A 392 24.38 -20.23 -0.74
CA LYS A 392 25.75 -19.81 -0.36
C LYS A 392 25.74 -18.48 0.38
N ASN A 393 26.67 -18.34 1.33
CA ASN A 393 27.09 -17.07 1.95
C ASN A 393 27.85 -16.16 0.96
N ASP A 394 27.42 -16.07 -0.30
CA ASP A 394 28.00 -15.12 -1.24
C ASP A 394 27.53 -13.72 -0.86
N ILE A 395 28.39 -13.00 -0.13
CA ILE A 395 28.13 -11.67 0.45
C ILE A 395 27.78 -10.61 -0.63
N ASN A 396 27.95 -10.95 -1.92
CA ASN A 396 27.55 -10.13 -3.07
C ASN A 396 26.10 -10.38 -3.55
N TYR A 397 25.19 -10.81 -2.67
CA TYR A 397 23.73 -10.69 -2.91
C TYR A 397 23.31 -9.22 -2.80
N ASP A 398 23.82 -8.41 -3.72
CA ASP A 398 23.39 -7.04 -3.93
C ASP A 398 22.00 -7.09 -4.55
N ASN A 399 20.96 -6.84 -3.75
CA ASN A 399 19.58 -6.46 -4.13
C ASN A 399 18.78 -7.29 -5.16
N ARG A 400 19.25 -8.46 -5.61
CA ARG A 400 18.74 -9.02 -6.87
C ARG A 400 17.82 -10.22 -6.71
N ILE A 401 16.59 -9.98 -7.17
CA ILE A 401 15.41 -10.83 -7.16
C ILE A 401 15.68 -12.22 -7.75
N LEU A 402 15.19 -13.25 -7.06
CA LEU A 402 15.07 -14.61 -7.61
C LEU A 402 13.64 -14.78 -8.12
N VAL A 403 13.47 -14.93 -9.43
CA VAL A 403 12.25 -15.53 -10.00
C VAL A 403 12.44 -17.02 -10.09
N ASP A 404 11.66 -17.74 -9.31
CA ASP A 404 11.57 -19.19 -9.45
C ASP A 404 10.27 -19.54 -10.18
N ASN A 405 10.43 -20.20 -11.33
CA ASN A 405 9.33 -20.87 -12.00
C ASN A 405 9.04 -22.15 -11.23
N PHE A 406 8.28 -22.04 -10.13
CA PHE A 406 7.48 -23.17 -9.68
C PHE A 406 6.35 -23.35 -10.70
N LEU A 407 6.68 -23.90 -11.86
CA LEU A 407 5.73 -24.72 -12.61
C LEU A 407 5.37 -25.85 -11.66
N CYS A 408 4.25 -25.70 -10.96
CA CYS A 408 3.60 -26.85 -10.37
C CYS A 408 3.40 -27.81 -11.54
N TYR A 409 4.20 -28.88 -11.61
CA TYR A 409 4.13 -29.90 -12.66
C TYR A 409 2.65 -30.28 -12.84
N ASN A 410 2.01 -29.78 -13.91
CA ASN A 410 0.58 -29.86 -14.30
C ASN A 410 -0.34 -28.61 -14.16
N SER A 411 0.11 -27.38 -13.97
CA SER A 411 -0.80 -26.21 -14.11
C SER A 411 -0.79 -25.65 -15.54
N SER A 412 -1.99 -25.41 -16.11
CA SER A 412 -2.18 -24.67 -17.37
C SER A 412 -2.00 -23.15 -17.20
N LEU A 413 -1.73 -22.69 -15.97
CA LEU A 413 -1.60 -21.29 -15.61
C LEU A 413 -0.11 -20.92 -15.47
N LYS A 414 0.25 -19.69 -15.87
CA LYS A 414 1.60 -19.16 -15.63
C LYS A 414 1.70 -18.71 -14.19
N GLU A 415 2.52 -19.40 -13.39
CA GLU A 415 2.77 -19.10 -11.98
C GLU A 415 4.25 -18.89 -11.73
N PHE A 416 4.58 -17.83 -11.00
CA PHE A 416 5.97 -17.48 -10.67
C PHE A 416 6.06 -16.70 -9.37
N PHE A 417 7.22 -16.73 -8.72
CA PHE A 417 7.49 -15.94 -7.53
C PHE A 417 8.41 -14.77 -7.85
N ILE A 418 8.18 -13.60 -7.26
CA ILE A 418 9.15 -12.50 -7.23
C ILE A 418 9.61 -12.32 -5.79
N ASN A 419 10.91 -12.47 -5.54
CA ASN A 419 11.53 -12.28 -4.23
C ASN A 419 12.12 -10.88 -4.12
N ILE A 420 11.61 -10.05 -3.21
CA ILE A 420 12.07 -8.67 -3.02
C ILE A 420 12.74 -8.55 -1.67
N LYS A 421 13.95 -7.98 -1.67
CA LYS A 421 14.68 -7.63 -0.45
C LYS A 421 14.00 -6.43 0.20
N MET A 422 13.33 -6.67 1.31
CA MET A 422 12.75 -5.58 2.10
C MET A 422 13.81 -5.06 3.07
N PRO A 423 14.07 -3.75 3.14
CA PRO A 423 14.79 -3.21 4.28
C PRO A 423 13.97 -3.51 5.54
N CYS A 424 14.60 -4.11 6.55
CA CYS A 424 13.99 -4.36 7.85
C CYS A 424 13.68 -3.03 8.54
N LYS A 425 12.57 -2.38 8.15
CA LYS A 425 12.05 -1.18 8.80
C LYS A 425 11.13 -1.63 9.93
N SER A 426 11.70 -1.99 11.07
CA SER A 426 10.94 -1.88 12.31
C SER A 426 11.02 -0.43 12.78
N ASN A 427 9.85 0.20 13.01
CA ASN A 427 9.74 1.53 13.62
C ASN A 427 10.20 1.59 15.10
N ASP A 428 10.74 0.48 15.61
CA ASP A 428 11.36 0.36 16.92
C ASP A 428 12.83 -0.01 16.69
N GLU A 429 13.73 0.96 16.85
CA GLU A 429 15.18 0.94 16.56
C GLU A 429 16.00 0.01 17.49
N GLN A 430 15.50 -1.18 17.83
CA GLN A 430 16.24 -2.17 18.62
C GLN A 430 16.51 -3.49 17.88
N MET A 431 16.31 -3.52 16.57
CA MET A 431 16.88 -4.59 15.74
C MET A 431 18.31 -4.18 15.40
N SER A 432 19.27 -4.91 15.93
CA SER A 432 20.71 -4.69 15.71
C SER A 432 21.05 -4.63 14.21
N ASP A 433 22.16 -3.95 13.89
CA ASP A 433 22.81 -3.89 12.57
C ASP A 433 23.09 -5.27 11.92
N ASN A 434 22.83 -6.37 12.64
CA ASN A 434 22.99 -7.75 12.18
C ASN A 434 21.67 -8.44 11.79
N SER A 435 20.54 -7.73 11.72
CA SER A 435 19.31 -8.32 11.17
C SER A 435 19.42 -8.45 9.65
N GLU A 436 20.06 -9.53 9.20
CA GLU A 436 20.12 -9.91 7.79
C GLU A 436 18.72 -9.85 7.17
N TYR A 437 18.60 -9.09 6.09
CA TYR A 437 17.37 -8.79 5.36
C TYR A 437 16.54 -10.05 5.08
N PHE A 438 15.25 -10.01 5.42
CA PHE A 438 14.33 -11.08 5.06
C PHE A 438 13.85 -10.88 3.61
N LEU A 439 14.19 -11.80 2.72
CA LEU A 439 13.59 -11.84 1.37
C LEU A 439 12.13 -12.27 1.50
N LYS A 440 11.21 -11.37 1.14
CA LYS A 440 9.80 -11.72 1.10
C LYS A 440 9.39 -12.04 -0.33
N SER A 441 8.81 -13.22 -0.50
CA SER A 441 8.31 -13.69 -1.79
C SER A 441 6.87 -13.25 -2.00
N CYS A 442 6.52 -12.92 -3.24
CA CYS A 442 5.15 -12.78 -3.68
C CYS A 442 4.89 -13.77 -4.82
N LEU A 443 3.79 -14.52 -4.72
CA LEU A 443 3.32 -15.40 -5.79
C LEU A 443 2.48 -14.60 -6.79
N TYR A 444 2.75 -14.79 -8.07
CA TYR A 444 1.99 -14.23 -9.18
C TYR A 444 1.38 -15.38 -9.97
N THR A 445 0.08 -15.30 -10.25
CA THR A 445 -0.65 -16.26 -11.09
C THR A 445 -1.36 -15.50 -12.19
N VAL A 446 -1.00 -15.75 -13.45
CA VAL A 446 -1.69 -15.18 -14.61
C VAL A 446 -2.96 -15.99 -14.87
N ILE A 447 -4.12 -15.39 -14.62
CA ILE A 447 -5.43 -16.01 -14.77
C ILE A 447 -5.93 -15.90 -16.21
N TYR A 448 -5.60 -14.79 -16.86
CA TYR A 448 -6.06 -14.47 -18.21
C TYR A 448 -5.05 -13.55 -18.90
N ASP A 449 -4.85 -13.70 -20.21
CA ASP A 449 -3.85 -12.95 -20.97
C ASP A 449 -4.14 -12.83 -22.48
N ASP A 450 -4.93 -11.83 -22.86
CA ASP A 450 -5.14 -11.47 -24.28
C ASP A 450 -4.00 -10.64 -24.88
N CYS A 451 -3.10 -10.14 -24.03
CA CYS A 451 -1.94 -9.38 -24.46
C CYS A 451 -0.83 -10.30 -24.99
N ASN A 452 -0.92 -11.61 -24.75
CA ASN A 452 0.06 -12.61 -25.13
C ASN A 452 1.46 -12.31 -24.57
N PHE A 453 1.55 -11.98 -23.27
CA PHE A 453 2.85 -11.89 -22.62
C PHE A 453 3.54 -13.25 -22.69
N ASN A 454 4.82 -13.29 -23.05
CA ASN A 454 5.64 -14.47 -22.76
C ASN A 454 6.01 -14.48 -21.26
N ASP A 455 6.56 -15.59 -20.78
CA ASP A 455 6.86 -15.78 -19.35
C ASP A 455 7.88 -14.77 -18.82
N GLU A 456 8.90 -14.43 -19.61
CA GLU A 456 9.94 -13.45 -19.25
C GLU A 456 9.35 -12.03 -19.17
N ASN A 457 8.61 -11.62 -20.19
CA ASN A 457 7.99 -10.31 -20.27
C ASN A 457 6.99 -10.06 -19.13
N ILE A 458 6.17 -11.06 -18.74
CA ILE A 458 5.21 -10.86 -17.64
C ILE A 458 5.93 -10.76 -16.28
N GLN A 459 7.03 -11.49 -16.09
CA GLN A 459 7.85 -11.43 -14.89
C GLN A 459 8.54 -10.06 -14.77
N GLU A 460 9.19 -9.62 -15.85
CA GLU A 460 9.81 -8.30 -15.94
C GLU A 460 8.79 -7.17 -15.77
N PHE A 461 7.59 -7.31 -16.35
CA PHE A 461 6.51 -6.35 -16.18
C PHE A 461 6.06 -6.23 -14.73
N CYS A 462 5.80 -7.38 -14.08
CA CYS A 462 5.38 -7.41 -12.68
C CYS A 462 6.46 -6.80 -11.77
N TYR A 463 7.73 -7.10 -12.01
CA TYR A 463 8.83 -6.51 -11.27
C TYR A 463 8.99 -5.01 -11.53
N THR A 464 8.85 -4.57 -12.78
CA THR A 464 8.89 -3.15 -13.13
C THR A 464 7.81 -2.37 -12.39
N MET A 465 6.62 -2.95 -12.23
CA MET A 465 5.52 -2.33 -11.48
C MET A 465 5.78 -2.23 -9.97
N CYS A 466 6.69 -3.03 -9.42
CA CYS A 466 7.17 -2.87 -8.05
C CYS A 466 8.15 -1.69 -7.91
N ASN A 467 8.82 -1.29 -8.99
CA ASN A 467 9.78 -0.17 -9.03
C ASN A 467 9.14 1.17 -9.42
N TYR A 468 7.82 1.18 -9.65
CA TYR A 468 7.07 2.40 -9.89
C TYR A 468 6.94 3.22 -8.60
N TYR A 469 7.04 4.55 -8.62
CA TYR A 469 6.84 5.44 -7.45
C TYR A 469 7.51 5.02 -6.14
N CYS A 470 8.76 4.59 -6.22
CA CYS A 470 9.48 4.09 -5.06
C CYS A 470 9.78 5.18 -4.02
N LYS A 471 9.48 4.87 -2.75
CA LYS A 471 9.98 5.59 -1.58
C LYS A 471 11.50 5.39 -1.53
N ARG A 472 12.30 6.42 -1.81
CA ARG A 472 13.77 6.32 -1.92
C ARG A 472 14.25 5.30 -2.96
N PHE A 473 13.49 5.14 -4.05
CA PHE A 473 13.86 4.21 -5.12
C PHE A 473 14.04 2.76 -4.63
N GLU A 474 13.48 2.44 -3.45
CA GLU A 474 13.35 1.08 -2.94
C GLU A 474 12.16 0.39 -3.62
N CYS A 475 12.39 -0.78 -4.18
CA CYS A 475 11.38 -1.63 -4.81
C CYS A 475 10.26 -2.02 -3.82
N ASN A 476 9.00 -1.82 -4.19
CA ASN A 476 7.84 -2.21 -3.40
C ASN A 476 7.64 -3.73 -3.41
N LEU A 477 7.06 -4.30 -2.35
CA LEU A 477 6.85 -5.75 -2.28
C LEU A 477 5.86 -6.27 -3.35
N ILE A 478 4.88 -5.45 -3.69
CA ILE A 478 3.81 -5.75 -4.65
C ILE A 478 3.76 -4.65 -5.71
N PRO A 479 3.13 -4.91 -6.87
CA PRO A 479 2.94 -3.89 -7.90
C PRO A 479 2.24 -2.65 -7.33
N VAL A 480 2.72 -1.46 -7.71
CA VAL A 480 2.17 -0.19 -7.22
C VAL A 480 0.66 -0.06 -7.32
N PRO A 481 -0.01 -0.50 -8.40
CA PRO A 481 -1.47 -0.44 -8.43
C PRO A 481 -2.13 -1.15 -7.24
N LEU A 482 -1.55 -2.26 -6.78
CA LEU A 482 -2.06 -3.02 -5.64
C LEU A 482 -1.70 -2.35 -4.29
N GLU A 483 -0.50 -1.76 -4.17
CA GLU A 483 -0.13 -0.98 -2.98
C GLU A 483 -1.02 0.24 -2.80
N PHE A 484 -1.31 0.97 -3.88
CA PHE A 484 -2.22 2.10 -3.83
C PHE A 484 -3.64 1.68 -3.47
N ALA A 485 -4.15 0.55 -4.00
CA ALA A 485 -5.45 0.02 -3.58
C ALA A 485 -5.49 -0.28 -2.06
N ASP A 486 -4.38 -0.78 -1.48
CA ASP A 486 -4.22 -0.95 -0.03
C ASP A 486 -4.27 0.39 0.73
N HIS A 487 -3.57 1.42 0.22
CA HIS A 487 -3.60 2.76 0.80
C HIS A 487 -4.99 3.39 0.77
N PHE A 488 -5.73 3.26 -0.32
CA PHE A 488 -7.09 3.77 -0.45
C PHE A 488 -8.10 2.98 0.42
N ASN A 489 -7.87 1.69 0.66
CA ASN A 489 -8.64 0.94 1.67
C ASN A 489 -8.47 1.52 3.07
N HIS A 490 -7.23 1.84 3.47
CA HIS A 490 -6.96 2.48 4.77
C HIS A 490 -7.54 3.90 4.85
N ASP A 491 -7.52 4.66 3.76
CA ASP A 491 -8.22 5.95 3.70
C ASP A 491 -9.74 5.78 3.84
N GLY A 492 -10.33 4.79 3.15
CA GLY A 492 -11.74 4.43 3.30
C GLY A 492 -12.11 4.08 4.74
N GLU A 493 -11.25 3.31 5.43
CA GLU A 493 -11.37 2.99 6.86
C GLU A 493 -11.38 4.27 7.72
N SER A 494 -10.40 5.15 7.52
CA SER A 494 -10.32 6.43 8.24
C SER A 494 -11.56 7.31 8.04
N ARG A 495 -12.04 7.42 6.79
CA ARG A 495 -13.25 8.20 6.46
C ARG A 495 -14.50 7.59 7.09
N PHE A 496 -14.61 6.26 7.08
CA PHE A 496 -15.71 5.54 7.71
C PHE A 496 -15.72 5.73 9.24
N ASN A 497 -14.56 5.61 9.89
CA ASN A 497 -14.42 5.79 11.34
C ASN A 497 -14.88 7.19 11.79
N ALA A 498 -14.45 8.23 11.07
CA ALA A 498 -14.88 9.60 11.33
C ALA A 498 -16.38 9.79 11.07
N PHE A 499 -16.87 9.36 9.90
CA PHE A 499 -18.29 9.46 9.52
C PHE A 499 -19.22 8.86 10.58
N LYS A 500 -18.90 7.62 11.00
CA LYS A 500 -19.69 6.87 11.96
C LYS A 500 -19.92 7.68 13.23
N ILE A 501 -18.90 8.32 13.77
CA ILE A 501 -19.01 9.04 15.04
C ILE A 501 -19.66 10.41 14.85
N ILE A 502 -19.36 11.12 13.76
CA ILE A 502 -19.97 12.42 13.44
C ILE A 502 -21.49 12.27 13.28
N ASN A 503 -21.94 11.25 12.53
CA ASN A 503 -23.36 11.07 12.20
C ASN A 503 -24.12 10.09 13.12
N HIS A 504 -23.47 9.36 14.03
CA HIS A 504 -24.16 8.64 15.12
C HIS A 504 -24.95 9.57 16.05
N SER A 505 -24.70 10.88 16.01
CA SER A 505 -25.52 11.88 16.71
C SER A 505 -26.88 12.13 16.02
N LYS A 506 -27.04 11.73 14.75
CA LYS A 506 -28.24 11.94 13.92
C LYS A 506 -29.03 10.66 13.62
N ILE A 507 -28.44 9.50 13.87
CA ILE A 507 -29.03 8.19 13.62
C ILE A 507 -29.48 7.64 14.98
N ASP A 508 -30.78 7.39 15.15
CA ASP A 508 -31.39 6.94 16.41
C ASP A 508 -30.65 5.72 17.00
N LYS A 509 -30.45 5.75 18.32
CA LYS A 509 -29.55 4.84 19.04
C LYS A 509 -30.08 3.42 19.21
N ASP A 510 -31.34 3.16 18.92
CA ASP A 510 -32.05 1.96 19.39
C ASP A 510 -32.15 0.81 18.38
N ASP A 511 -31.56 0.91 17.17
CA ASP A 511 -31.64 -0.18 16.17
C ASP A 511 -30.33 -0.43 15.40
N TYR A 512 -29.30 -0.94 16.09
CA TYR A 512 -27.92 -0.96 15.57
C TYR A 512 -27.70 -1.88 14.33
N LEU A 513 -28.44 -2.99 14.20
CA LEU A 513 -28.32 -3.89 13.04
C LEU A 513 -28.93 -3.27 11.78
N ASP A 514 -30.13 -2.70 11.93
CA ASP A 514 -30.78 -1.89 10.92
C ASP A 514 -29.96 -0.65 10.52
N THR A 515 -29.01 -0.23 11.37
CA THR A 515 -28.08 0.87 11.05
C THR A 515 -26.82 0.46 10.31
N ILE A 516 -26.30 -0.77 10.39
CA ILE A 516 -25.01 -1.06 9.72
C ILE A 516 -25.17 -1.11 8.20
N ASP A 517 -26.23 -1.73 7.70
CA ASP A 517 -26.54 -1.77 6.27
C ASP A 517 -26.85 -0.37 5.75
N LYS A 518 -27.64 0.42 6.49
CA LYS A 518 -27.91 1.84 6.17
C LYS A 518 -26.63 2.68 6.19
N ILE A 519 -25.70 2.42 7.10
CA ILE A 519 -24.40 3.10 7.16
C ILE A 519 -23.52 2.71 5.96
N ILE A 520 -23.52 1.43 5.58
CA ILE A 520 -22.78 0.92 4.42
C ILE A 520 -23.34 1.52 3.13
N GLU A 521 -24.66 1.47 2.95
CA GLU A 521 -25.38 2.07 1.82
C GLU A 521 -25.07 3.57 1.74
N TYR A 522 -25.23 4.29 2.85
CA TYR A 522 -24.90 5.71 2.89
C TYR A 522 -23.43 5.98 2.54
N PHE A 523 -22.49 5.17 3.05
CA PHE A 523 -21.07 5.33 2.72
C PHE A 523 -20.84 5.13 1.22
N ASN A 524 -21.37 4.06 0.65
CA ASN A 524 -21.18 3.70 -0.75
C ASN A 524 -21.79 4.73 -1.71
N GLU A 525 -22.90 5.37 -1.31
CA GLU A 525 -23.56 6.39 -2.11
C GLU A 525 -22.98 7.80 -1.94
N ASN A 526 -22.68 8.18 -0.69
CA ASN A 526 -22.47 9.59 -0.33
C ASN A 526 -21.03 9.91 0.10
N LEU A 527 -20.25 8.94 0.57
CA LEU A 527 -18.87 9.16 1.02
C LEU A 527 -17.87 8.84 -0.10
N LYS A 528 -18.11 9.45 -1.26
CA LYS A 528 -17.14 9.45 -2.35
C LYS A 528 -16.06 10.50 -2.09
N LEU A 529 -14.92 10.31 -2.73
CA LEU A 529 -13.87 11.32 -2.73
C LEU A 529 -14.39 12.60 -3.36
N HIS A 530 -14.01 13.73 -2.78
CA HIS A 530 -14.39 15.02 -3.33
C HIS A 530 -13.81 15.15 -4.75
N LYS A 531 -14.63 15.62 -5.70
CA LYS A 531 -14.29 15.74 -7.14
C LYS A 531 -12.94 16.41 -7.44
N ASN A 532 -12.47 17.32 -6.58
CA ASN A 532 -11.17 17.99 -6.73
C ASN A 532 -9.97 17.02 -6.63
N LEU A 533 -10.17 15.90 -5.93
CA LEU A 533 -9.18 14.87 -5.63
C LEU A 533 -9.39 13.59 -6.45
N GLU A 534 -10.38 13.54 -7.35
CA GLU A 534 -10.79 12.36 -8.15
C GLU A 534 -9.63 11.72 -8.95
N TYR A 535 -8.58 12.49 -9.26
CA TYR A 535 -7.40 12.04 -10.02
C TYR A 535 -6.08 12.23 -9.25
N SER A 536 -6.15 12.30 -7.92
CA SER A 536 -5.00 12.50 -7.03
C SER A 536 -4.74 11.25 -6.19
N LEU A 537 -3.47 10.99 -5.90
CA LEU A 537 -3.02 10.00 -4.91
C LEU A 537 -2.82 10.74 -3.57
N PHE A 538 -3.74 10.66 -2.60
CA PHE A 538 -3.76 11.53 -1.41
C PHE A 538 -3.67 10.82 -0.04
#